data_AF-A0A524RM14-F1
#
_entry.id   AF-A0A524RM14-F1
#
_cell.length_a   1.000
_cell.length_b   1.000
_cell.length_c   1.000
_cell.angle_alpha   90.00
_cell.angle_beta   90.00
_cell.angle_gamma   90.00
#
_symmetry.space_group_name_H-M   'P 1'
#
loop_
_entity.id
_entity.type
_entity.pdbx_description
1 polymer ?
#
loop_
_entity_poly.entity_id
_entity_poly.type
_entity_poly.pdbx_seq_one_letter_code
_entity_poly.pdbx_strand_id
1 'polypeptide(L)'
;GGGTPRRDTVTATKVPYSPIVINEIGNNEGNAHDWVELLNVTDTEVDLEKWELTQIVSENSETALVAFPDGKGAHTIPAQGVLLLVGS
;
A
#
# COMPACT_ATOMS: atom_id res chain seq x y z
N GLY A 1 -38.04 5.20 40.47
CA GLY A 1 -37.25 6.11 39.62
C GLY A 1 -36.46 5.26 38.66
N GLY A 2 -36.73 5.36 37.35
CA GLY A 2 -36.04 4.58 36.32
C GLY A 2 -34.74 5.26 35.90
N GLY A 3 -33.61 4.57 36.02
CA GLY A 3 -32.35 4.99 35.42
C GLY A 3 -32.30 4.50 33.98
N THR A 4 -32.22 5.41 33.01
CA THR A 4 -31.86 5.07 31.63
C THR A 4 -30.40 4.59 31.58
N PRO A 5 -30.08 3.47 30.90
CA PRO A 5 -28.69 3.11 30.66
C PRO A 5 -28.05 4.19 29.78
N ARG A 6 -26.92 4.76 30.20
CA ARG A 6 -26.08 5.55 29.29
C ARG A 6 -25.53 4.60 28.23
N ARG A 7 -25.89 4.81 26.97
CA ARG A 7 -25.11 4.27 25.85
C ARG A 7 -23.83 5.07 25.79
N ASP A 8 -22.79 4.54 26.41
CA ASP A 8 -21.45 5.03 26.17
C ASP A 8 -21.14 4.76 24.69
N THR A 9 -21.02 5.84 23.93
CA THR A 9 -20.65 5.75 22.52
C THR A 9 -19.20 5.31 22.51
N VAL A 10 -18.94 4.04 22.20
CA VAL A 10 -17.58 3.58 21.94
C VAL A 10 -17.15 4.23 20.64
N THR A 11 -16.28 5.22 20.71
CA THR A 11 -15.60 5.75 19.52
C THR A 11 -14.78 4.61 18.94
N ALA A 12 -15.11 4.18 17.72
CA ALA A 12 -14.28 3.23 16.99
C ALA A 12 -12.92 3.88 16.75
N THR A 13 -11.86 3.33 17.35
CA THR A 13 -10.50 3.71 17.00
C THR A 13 -10.23 3.24 15.58
N LYS A 14 -10.03 4.17 14.65
CA LYS A 14 -9.57 3.84 13.28
C LYS A 14 -8.25 3.09 13.42
N VAL A 15 -8.22 1.82 13.02
CA VAL A 15 -6.96 1.10 12.85
C VAL A 15 -6.16 1.87 11.80
N PRO A 16 -4.91 2.28 12.08
CA PRO A 16 -4.09 2.91 11.07
C PRO A 16 -3.82 1.87 9.98
N TYR A 17 -4.37 2.11 8.80
CA TYR A 17 -4.03 1.37 7.59
C TYR A 17 -3.02 2.20 6.80
N SER A 18 -2.07 1.52 6.14
CA SER A 18 -1.20 2.15 5.15
C SER A 18 -2.08 2.77 4.05
N PRO A 19 -1.79 3.99 3.57
CA PRO A 19 -2.54 4.61 2.49
C PRO A 19 -2.37 3.88 1.15
N ILE A 20 -1.25 3.15 1.01
CA ILE A 20 -0.97 2.28 -0.13
C ILE A 20 -1.07 0.82 0.31
N VAL A 21 -1.77 0.02 -0.49
CA VAL A 21 -1.90 -1.43 -0.31
C VAL A 21 -1.40 -2.16 -1.55
N ILE A 22 -0.94 -3.39 -1.37
CA ILE A 22 -0.79 -4.33 -2.48
C ILE A 22 -2.20 -4.77 -2.86
N ASN A 23 -2.66 -4.39 -4.05
CA ASN A 23 -4.00 -4.73 -4.53
C ASN A 23 -4.01 -6.07 -5.25
N GLU A 24 -3.05 -6.26 -6.16
CA GLU A 24 -2.92 -7.48 -6.96
C GLU A 24 -1.46 -7.89 -7.13
N ILE A 25 -1.24 -9.19 -7.24
CA ILE A 25 0.03 -9.80 -7.64
C ILE A 25 -0.30 -10.68 -8.85
N GLY A 26 0.35 -10.41 -9.96
CA GLY A 26 0.13 -11.16 -11.19
C GLY A 26 1.39 -11.89 -11.64
N ASN A 27 1.20 -13.17 -11.94
CA ASN A 27 2.13 -13.96 -12.73
C ASN A 27 1.51 -14.11 -14.12
N ASN A 28 2.25 -13.75 -15.16
CA ASN A 28 1.76 -13.93 -16.52
C ASN A 28 2.32 -15.26 -17.06
N GLU A 29 1.44 -16.22 -17.37
CA GLU A 29 1.86 -17.48 -18.00
C GLU A 29 2.48 -17.18 -19.38
N GLY A 30 3.82 -17.18 -19.50
CA GLY A 30 4.54 -16.89 -20.75
C GLY A 30 5.86 -16.12 -20.57
N ASN A 31 6.26 -15.35 -21.59
CA ASN A 31 7.47 -14.50 -21.62
C ASN A 31 7.27 -13.09 -21.00
N ALA A 32 6.15 -12.85 -20.32
CA ALA A 32 5.86 -11.56 -19.72
C ALA A 32 6.29 -11.57 -18.24
N HIS A 33 6.90 -10.47 -17.80
CA HIS A 33 7.42 -10.33 -16.45
C HIS A 33 6.29 -10.33 -15.41
N ASP A 34 6.59 -10.85 -14.22
CA ASP A 34 5.74 -10.72 -13.05
C ASP A 34 5.48 -9.24 -12.74
N TRP A 35 4.32 -8.96 -12.15
CA TRP A 35 3.93 -7.60 -11.80
C TRP A 35 3.20 -7.53 -10.45
N VAL A 36 3.30 -6.35 -9.84
CA VAL A 36 2.62 -5.99 -8.60
C VAL A 36 1.83 -4.70 -8.85
N GLU A 37 0.57 -4.67 -8.43
CA GLU A 37 -0.24 -3.46 -8.43
C GLU A 37 -0.33 -2.88 -7.01
N LEU A 38 0.05 -1.61 -6.88
CA LEU A 38 -0.13 -0.83 -5.68
C LEU A 38 -1.35 0.09 -5.85
N LEU A 39 -2.26 0.07 -4.88
CA LEU A 39 -3.45 0.93 -4.85
C LEU A 39 -3.34 1.95 -3.73
N ASN A 40 -3.56 3.22 -4.05
CA ASN A 40 -3.85 4.25 -3.07
C ASN A 40 -5.33 4.16 -2.67
N VAL A 41 -5.62 3.74 -1.44
CA VAL A 41 -7.00 3.59 -0.92
C VAL A 41 -7.55 4.88 -0.32
N THR A 42 -6.84 5.99 -0.50
CA THR A 42 -7.19 7.30 0.06
C THR A 42 -7.68 8.27 -1.00
N ASP A 43 -8.38 9.27 -0.51
CA ASP A 43 -8.99 10.37 -1.24
C ASP A 43 -7.97 11.47 -1.59
N THR A 44 -6.68 11.25 -1.30
CA THR A 44 -5.58 12.21 -1.49
C THR A 44 -4.42 11.56 -2.22
N GLU A 45 -3.67 12.33 -3.00
CA GLU A 45 -2.42 11.86 -3.60
C GLU A 45 -1.41 11.44 -2.52
N VAL A 46 -0.70 10.34 -2.76
CA VAL A 46 0.36 9.83 -1.89
C VAL A 46 1.68 9.86 -2.63
N ASP A 47 2.69 10.47 -2.01
CA ASP A 47 4.07 10.51 -2.50
C ASP A 47 4.84 9.30 -1.96
N LEU A 48 5.55 8.60 -2.86
CA LEU A 48 6.33 7.40 -2.58
C LEU A 48 7.82 7.70 -2.40
N GLU A 49 8.22 8.98 -2.30
CA GLU A 49 9.59 9.37 -2.02
C GLU A 49 10.20 8.52 -0.88
N LYS A 50 11.34 7.87 -1.15
CA LYS A 50 12.08 6.99 -0.21
C LYS A 50 11.34 5.73 0.25
N TRP A 51 10.23 5.36 -0.39
CA TRP A 51 9.62 4.05 -0.16
C TRP A 51 10.41 2.95 -0.86
N GLU A 52 10.33 1.73 -0.33
CA GLU A 52 10.91 0.54 -0.90
C GLU A 52 9.88 -0.59 -0.90
N LEU A 53 9.79 -1.32 -2.01
CA LEU A 53 9.09 -2.60 -2.08
C LEU A 53 10.14 -3.70 -2.06
N THR A 54 10.03 -4.58 -1.07
CA THR A 54 10.95 -5.70 -0.87
C THR A 54 10.22 -7.04 -0.97
N GLN A 55 10.98 -8.09 -1.22
CA GLN A 55 10.52 -9.48 -1.14
C GLN A 55 11.40 -10.28 -0.19
N ILE A 56 10.77 -11.18 0.57
CA ILE A 56 11.49 -12.16 1.39
C ILE A 56 11.80 -13.37 0.51
N VAL A 57 13.08 -13.61 0.21
CA VAL A 57 13.53 -14.68 -0.70
C VAL A 57 13.86 -15.97 0.04
N SER A 58 14.21 -15.88 1.32
CA SER A 58 14.39 -17.02 2.22
C SER A 58 14.30 -16.55 3.69
N GLU A 59 14.38 -17.48 4.64
CA GLU A 59 14.43 -17.13 6.06
C GLU A 59 15.53 -16.10 6.33
N ASN A 60 15.12 -14.93 6.82
CA ASN A 60 15.97 -13.77 7.11
C ASN A 60 16.70 -13.16 5.88
N SER A 61 16.23 -13.43 4.66
CA SER A 61 16.76 -12.80 3.45
C SER A 61 15.69 -11.96 2.77
N GLU A 62 15.96 -10.67 2.66
CA GLU A 62 15.10 -9.66 2.05
C GLU A 62 15.84 -9.03 0.86
N THR A 63 15.14 -8.76 -0.23
CA THR A 63 15.71 -8.14 -1.42
C THR A 63 14.77 -7.05 -1.94
N ALA A 64 15.34 -5.91 -2.32
CA ALA A 64 14.62 -4.83 -2.97
C ALA A 64 14.09 -5.28 -4.34
N LEU A 65 12.78 -5.14 -4.56
CA LEU A 65 12.19 -5.18 -5.90
C LEU A 65 12.27 -3.80 -6.55
N VAL A 66 11.91 -2.75 -5.80
CA VAL A 66 11.91 -1.36 -6.26
C VAL A 66 12.26 -0.44 -5.09
N ALA A 67 13.16 0.50 -5.32
CA ALA A 67 13.44 1.61 -4.40
C ALA A 67 13.11 2.93 -5.09
N PHE A 68 12.18 3.70 -4.53
CA PHE A 68 11.85 5.03 -5.05
C PHE A 68 12.88 6.03 -4.52
N PRO A 69 13.62 6.74 -5.41
CA PRO A 69 14.65 7.67 -4.99
C PRO A 69 14.07 8.88 -4.25
N ASP A 70 14.97 9.66 -3.65
CA ASP A 70 14.64 11.01 -3.19
C ASP A 70 14.20 11.87 -4.40
N GLY A 71 13.21 12.72 -4.18
CA GLY A 71 12.54 13.48 -5.23
C GLY A 71 11.06 13.66 -4.94
N LYS A 72 10.74 14.52 -3.98
CA LYS A 72 9.36 14.89 -3.64
C LYS A 72 8.51 15.16 -4.88
N GLY A 73 7.42 14.43 -5.03
CA GLY A 73 6.46 14.53 -6.13
C GLY A 73 6.89 13.84 -7.43
N ALA A 74 8.06 13.19 -7.48
CA ALA A 74 8.51 12.46 -8.67
C ALA A 74 7.77 11.12 -8.85
N HIS A 75 7.32 10.54 -7.73
CA HIS A 75 6.63 9.25 -7.70
C HIS A 75 5.39 9.36 -6.83
N THR A 76 4.26 9.69 -7.44
CA THR A 76 2.98 9.79 -6.72
C THR A 76 1.98 8.77 -7.23
N ILE A 77 1.12 8.31 -6.33
CA ILE A 77 -0.10 7.60 -6.70
C ILE A 77 -1.27 8.56 -6.41
N PRO A 78 -2.01 9.01 -7.43
CA PRO A 78 -3.19 9.85 -7.24
C PRO A 78 -4.21 9.24 -6.29
N ALA A 79 -5.13 10.05 -5.77
CA ALA A 79 -6.26 9.57 -4.97
C ALA A 79 -7.00 8.44 -5.71
N GLN A 80 -7.23 7.31 -5.05
CA GLN A 80 -7.86 6.12 -5.64
C GLN A 80 -7.12 5.55 -6.87
N GLY A 81 -5.88 5.98 -7.13
CA GLY A 81 -5.08 5.59 -8.28
C GLY A 81 -4.30 4.30 -8.05
N VAL A 82 -3.82 3.71 -9.15
CA VAL A 82 -2.98 2.51 -9.15
C VAL A 82 -1.60 2.78 -9.75
N LEU A 83 -0.60 2.08 -9.26
CA LEU A 83 0.75 2.01 -9.84
C LEU A 83 1.06 0.55 -10.14
N LEU A 84 1.37 0.27 -11.41
CA LEU A 84 1.80 -1.04 -11.87
C LEU A 84 3.33 -1.10 -11.89
N LEU A 85 3.89 -2.00 -11.08
CA LEU A 85 5.32 -2.33 -11.08
C LEU A 85 5.50 -3.60 -11.90
N VAL A 86 6.25 -3.51 -13.00
CA VAL A 86 6.50 -4.62 -13.92
C VAL A 86 7.97 -4.97 -13.85
N GLY A 87 8.30 -6.26 -13.73
CA GLY A 87 9.69 -6.72 -13.77
C GLY A 87 10.36 -6.33 -15.10
N SER A 88 11.64 -5.99 -15.03
CA SER A 88 12.50 -5.74 -16.19
C SER A 88 13.16 -7.00 -16.73
#